data_AF-A0A9D1FKY9-F1
#
_entry.id   AF-A0A9D1FKY9-F1
#
_cell.length_a   1.000
_cell.length_b   1.000
_cell.length_c   1.000
_cell.angle_alpha   90.00
_cell.angle_beta   90.00
_cell.angle_gamma   90.00
#
_symmetry.space_group_name_H-M   'P 1'
#
loop_
_entity.id
_entity.type
_entity.pdbx_description
1 polymer ?
#
loop_
_entity_poly.entity_id
_entity_poly.type
_entity_poly.pdbx_seq_one_letter_code
_entity_poly.pdbx_strand_id
1 'polypeptide(L)'
;YQNDGEEFLSTLYKLIEEDNTLETTLVSDFIDKSNPQELSKITSGSWINRSFELWVGEPTKNVAWNYLNRTKEDFEKFSKELLSKAKTNIQKAQANQTIYQAQDEIFIAQGSDWFWWYGEPNESGSDIIFDYLFRERLRNVYRLFTSPIPDYLNIPLISMVGKPLRQVSGYICPTIDGIERGVLDEWENSGYIFLPDSPTFSKWKSIKGIYYGCNSENLYFKFDVNHQTVSKSNHFIKNQIHIYLRTPSQSVLSPVRTASRTGNIYPTIKNSFSHEIMFAFNKKDLLPPVLNVAIPGGLWKMTLMKHDEYAYKDVIEIKISYKDLGLDPNTPVEFCVVNATGGIINEVYPQDVLLTLNSD
;
A
#
# COMPACT_ATOMS: atom_id res chain seq x y z
N TYR A 1 19.01 -8.82 25.34
CA TYR A 1 19.35 -9.54 26.58
C TYR A 1 20.81 -9.26 26.91
N GLN A 2 21.20 -9.28 28.19
CA GLN A 2 22.61 -9.24 28.57
C GLN A 2 23.33 -10.47 28.01
N ASN A 3 24.54 -10.30 27.45
CA ASN A 3 25.32 -11.37 26.81
C ASN A 3 24.50 -12.21 25.82
N ASP A 4 23.66 -11.56 25.00
CA ASP A 4 22.75 -12.20 24.03
C ASP A 4 21.84 -13.30 24.62
N GLY A 5 21.64 -13.29 25.94
CA GLY A 5 20.82 -14.27 26.65
C GLY A 5 21.57 -15.54 27.06
N GLU A 6 22.87 -15.65 26.82
CA GLU A 6 23.70 -16.81 27.18
C GLU A 6 23.66 -17.09 28.68
N GLU A 7 23.86 -16.06 29.51
CA GLU A 7 23.86 -16.18 30.96
C GLU A 7 22.51 -16.67 31.49
N PHE A 8 21.42 -16.15 30.91
CA PHE A 8 20.05 -16.59 31.23
C PHE A 8 19.84 -18.07 30.86
N LEU A 9 20.16 -18.45 29.62
CA LEU A 9 19.96 -19.82 29.15
C LEU A 9 20.82 -20.82 29.93
N SER A 10 22.10 -20.50 30.16
CA SER A 10 23.02 -21.36 30.90
C SER A 10 22.57 -21.58 32.33
N THR A 11 22.11 -20.51 33.00
CA THR A 11 21.57 -20.61 34.36
C THR A 11 20.27 -21.42 34.38
N LEU A 12 19.37 -21.17 33.44
CA LEU A 12 18.10 -21.90 33.32
C LEU A 12 18.34 -23.40 33.13
N TYR A 13 19.21 -23.78 32.19
CA TYR A 13 19.52 -25.19 31.94
C TYR A 13 20.19 -25.86 33.13
N LYS A 14 21.13 -25.18 33.80
CA LYS A 14 21.74 -25.70 35.03
C LYS A 14 20.70 -25.98 36.13
N LEU A 15 19.79 -25.03 36.36
CA LEU A 15 18.73 -25.20 37.37
C LEU A 15 17.78 -26.35 37.02
N ILE A 16 17.49 -26.57 35.74
CA ILE A 16 16.69 -27.70 35.29
C ILE A 16 17.43 -29.03 35.51
N GLU A 17 18.73 -29.09 35.20
CA GLU A 17 19.56 -30.29 35.44
C GLU A 17 19.71 -30.65 36.93
N GLU A 18 19.72 -29.64 37.81
CA GLU A 18 19.81 -29.84 39.26
C GLU A 18 18.45 -30.20 39.91
N ASP A 19 17.33 -30.08 39.18
CA ASP A 19 15.99 -30.40 39.64
C ASP A 19 15.53 -31.79 39.16
N ASN A 20 15.44 -32.74 40.09
CA ASN A 20 15.03 -34.12 39.80
C ASN A 20 13.57 -34.27 39.28
N THR A 21 12.77 -33.20 39.29
CA THR A 21 11.39 -33.20 38.79
C THR A 21 11.28 -32.77 37.33
N LEU A 22 12.38 -32.27 36.74
CA LEU A 22 12.43 -31.77 35.37
C LEU A 22 13.49 -32.53 34.56
N GLU A 23 13.30 -32.58 33.24
CA GLU A 23 14.26 -33.19 32.29
C GLU A 23 14.33 -32.31 31.03
N THR A 24 15.55 -32.01 30.57
CA THR A 24 15.77 -31.46 29.24
C THR A 24 15.79 -32.57 28.21
N THR A 25 15.01 -32.47 27.14
CA THR A 25 14.95 -33.49 26.10
C THR A 25 14.92 -32.89 24.70
N LEU A 26 15.42 -33.63 23.72
CA LEU A 26 15.29 -33.25 22.32
C LEU A 26 13.85 -33.49 21.83
N VAL A 27 13.41 -32.69 20.86
CA VAL A 27 12.09 -32.87 20.24
C VAL A 27 11.95 -34.27 19.63
N SER A 28 13.02 -34.81 19.04
CA SER A 28 13.06 -36.18 18.51
C SER A 28 12.78 -37.21 19.61
N ASP A 29 13.50 -37.13 20.72
CA ASP A 29 13.44 -38.11 21.80
C ASP A 29 12.09 -38.05 22.52
N PHE A 30 11.54 -36.84 22.65
CA PHE A 30 10.19 -36.64 23.15
C PHE A 30 9.16 -37.31 22.24
N ILE A 31 9.23 -37.07 20.92
CA ILE A 31 8.30 -37.67 19.95
C ILE A 31 8.36 -39.21 20.04
N ASP A 32 9.55 -39.79 20.09
CA ASP A 32 9.75 -41.25 20.13
C ASP A 32 9.19 -41.90 21.41
N LYS A 33 9.21 -41.19 22.54
CA LYS A 33 8.73 -41.69 23.84
C LYS A 33 7.27 -41.32 24.14
N SER A 34 6.73 -40.30 23.49
CA SER A 34 5.39 -39.76 23.77
C SER A 34 4.28 -40.60 23.17
N ASN A 35 3.09 -40.55 23.79
CA ASN A 35 1.84 -41.01 23.18
C ASN A 35 1.03 -39.77 22.75
N PRO A 36 1.18 -39.27 21.50
CA PRO A 36 0.55 -38.03 21.09
C PRO A 36 -0.97 -38.16 21.02
N GLN A 37 -1.68 -37.10 21.40
CA GLN A 37 -3.10 -36.97 21.10
C GLN A 37 -3.29 -36.50 19.66
N GLU A 38 -4.17 -37.16 18.93
CA GLU A 38 -4.45 -36.82 17.54
C GLU A 38 -5.35 -35.57 17.46
N LEU A 39 -4.90 -34.57 16.68
CA LEU A 39 -5.71 -33.41 16.35
C LEU A 39 -6.47 -33.68 15.05
N SER A 40 -7.80 -33.62 15.12
CA SER A 40 -8.66 -33.86 13.94
C SER A 40 -8.51 -32.79 12.86
N LYS A 41 -8.04 -31.58 13.21
CA LYS A 41 -7.85 -30.46 12.29
C LYS A 41 -6.89 -29.41 12.85
N ILE A 42 -6.01 -28.90 11.99
CA ILE A 42 -5.22 -27.70 12.24
C ILE A 42 -5.82 -26.55 11.43
N THR A 43 -5.92 -25.36 12.03
CA THR A 43 -6.38 -24.15 11.35
C THR A 43 -5.19 -23.34 10.85
N SER A 44 -5.30 -22.75 9.67
CA SER A 44 -4.27 -21.87 9.11
C SER A 44 -4.06 -20.62 9.98
N GLY A 45 -2.80 -20.27 10.19
CA GLY A 45 -2.40 -19.06 10.89
C GLY A 45 -0.89 -19.06 11.13
N SER A 46 -0.38 -17.95 11.64
CA SER A 46 1.00 -17.88 12.14
C SER A 46 1.02 -17.79 13.67
N TRP A 47 2.21 -17.94 14.25
CA TRP A 47 2.42 -17.69 15.68
C TRP A 47 2.11 -16.25 16.12
N ILE A 48 2.06 -15.29 15.18
CA ILE A 48 1.72 -13.89 15.46
C ILE A 48 0.26 -13.66 15.10
N ASN A 49 -0.53 -13.26 16.09
CA ASN A 49 -1.95 -12.92 15.96
C ASN A 49 -2.84 -14.02 15.32
N ARG A 50 -2.32 -15.24 15.14
CA ARG A 50 -3.02 -16.34 14.43
C ARG A 50 -3.46 -15.96 13.01
N SER A 51 -2.75 -15.02 12.38
CA SER A 51 -3.04 -14.51 11.03
C SER A 51 -1.76 -14.49 10.18
N PHE A 52 -1.92 -14.20 8.88
CA PHE A 52 -0.81 -14.00 7.94
C PHE A 52 -0.60 -12.53 7.56
N GLU A 53 -1.24 -11.61 8.29
CA GLU A 53 -1.32 -10.19 7.93
C GLU A 53 0.06 -9.50 7.86
N LEU A 54 1.06 -10.05 8.53
CA LEU A 54 2.45 -9.57 8.46
C LEU A 54 3.18 -9.91 7.15
N TRP A 55 2.66 -10.85 6.35
CA TRP A 55 3.30 -11.27 5.10
C TRP A 55 2.39 -11.10 3.88
N VAL A 56 1.08 -10.87 4.07
CA VAL A 56 0.12 -10.67 2.98
C VAL A 56 -1.04 -9.79 3.44
N GLY A 57 -1.54 -8.93 2.56
CA GLY A 57 -2.71 -8.08 2.85
C GLY A 57 -2.47 -6.59 2.66
N GLU A 58 -1.23 -6.15 2.83
CA GLU A 58 -0.81 -4.78 2.55
C GLU A 58 -0.53 -4.61 1.04
N PRO A 59 -0.90 -3.46 0.42
CA PRO A 59 -0.75 -3.25 -1.03
C PRO A 59 0.63 -3.55 -1.60
N THR A 60 1.71 -3.08 -0.96
CA THR A 60 3.09 -3.32 -1.39
C THR A 60 3.43 -4.80 -1.34
N LYS A 61 3.09 -5.50 -0.23
CA LYS A 61 3.25 -6.96 -0.09
C LYS A 61 2.54 -7.71 -1.20
N ASN A 62 1.32 -7.30 -1.54
CA ASN A 62 0.51 -7.95 -2.58
C ASN A 62 1.11 -7.74 -3.98
N VAL A 63 1.66 -6.55 -4.27
CA VAL A 63 2.40 -6.32 -5.53
C VAL A 63 3.63 -7.22 -5.60
N ALA A 64 4.39 -7.36 -4.51
CA ALA A 64 5.52 -8.28 -4.43
C ALA A 64 5.11 -9.73 -4.73
N TRP A 65 4.02 -10.21 -4.13
CA TRP A 65 3.50 -11.55 -4.38
C TRP A 65 3.11 -11.76 -5.84
N ASN A 66 2.47 -10.77 -6.47
CA ASN A 66 2.12 -10.82 -7.88
C ASN A 66 3.35 -10.89 -8.78
N TYR A 67 4.40 -10.14 -8.46
CA TYR A 67 5.64 -10.16 -9.24
C TYR A 67 6.32 -11.53 -9.14
N LEU A 68 6.45 -12.06 -7.93
CA LEU A 68 7.01 -13.39 -7.72
C LEU A 68 6.21 -14.48 -8.46
N ASN A 69 4.87 -14.42 -8.42
CA ASN A 69 4.03 -15.39 -9.12
C ASN A 69 4.23 -15.32 -10.65
N ARG A 70 4.22 -14.11 -11.23
CA ARG A 70 4.47 -13.91 -12.67
C ARG A 70 5.84 -14.41 -13.09
N THR A 71 6.89 -14.08 -12.34
CA THR A 71 8.25 -14.55 -12.64
C THR A 71 8.36 -16.08 -12.50
N LYS A 72 7.63 -16.69 -11.56
CA LYS A 72 7.57 -18.16 -11.44
C LYS A 72 6.86 -18.81 -12.64
N GLU A 73 5.74 -18.26 -13.10
CA GLU A 73 5.04 -18.73 -14.30
C GLU A 73 5.94 -18.65 -15.55
N ASP A 74 6.64 -17.52 -15.71
CA ASP A 74 7.62 -17.33 -16.77
C ASP A 74 8.79 -18.31 -16.66
N PHE A 75 9.34 -18.52 -15.45
CA PHE A 75 10.38 -19.52 -15.17
C PHE A 75 9.94 -20.93 -15.61
N GLU A 76 8.72 -21.35 -15.26
CA GLU A 76 8.20 -22.68 -15.63
C GLU A 76 8.07 -22.82 -17.15
N LYS A 77 7.62 -21.75 -17.82
CA LYS A 77 7.52 -21.70 -19.29
C LYS A 77 8.89 -21.78 -19.94
N PHE A 78 9.84 -20.92 -19.54
CA PHE A 78 11.19 -20.88 -20.11
C PHE A 78 11.94 -22.20 -19.88
N SER A 79 11.77 -22.83 -18.71
CA SER A 79 12.36 -24.12 -18.40
C SER A 79 11.88 -25.22 -19.36
N LYS A 80 10.57 -25.30 -19.62
CA LYS A 80 9.98 -26.25 -20.59
C LYS A 80 10.49 -25.99 -22.01
N GLU A 81 10.51 -24.73 -22.43
CA GLU A 81 11.01 -24.34 -23.76
C GLU A 81 12.49 -24.69 -23.94
N LEU A 82 13.33 -24.39 -22.94
CA LEU A 82 14.77 -24.65 -23.00
C LEU A 82 15.06 -26.15 -23.09
N LEU A 83 14.38 -26.98 -22.29
CA LEU A 83 14.49 -28.44 -22.36
C LEU A 83 14.01 -29.01 -23.70
N SER A 84 12.94 -28.46 -24.27
CA SER A 84 12.41 -28.91 -25.56
C SER A 84 13.38 -28.65 -26.73
N LYS A 85 14.18 -27.58 -26.64
CA LYS A 85 15.19 -27.20 -27.64
C LYS A 85 16.48 -28.02 -27.51
N ALA A 86 16.74 -28.62 -26.34
CA ALA A 86 17.94 -29.40 -26.07
C ALA A 86 17.88 -30.81 -26.69
N LYS A 87 18.63 -31.03 -27.77
CA LYS A 87 18.61 -32.30 -28.53
C LYS A 87 19.70 -33.27 -28.10
N THR A 88 20.84 -32.78 -27.61
CA THR A 88 21.98 -33.60 -27.18
C THR A 88 22.09 -33.68 -25.65
N ASN A 89 22.80 -34.69 -25.15
CA ASN A 89 23.04 -34.82 -23.69
C ASN A 89 23.80 -33.61 -23.12
N ILE A 90 24.72 -33.02 -23.90
CA ILE A 90 25.46 -31.82 -23.50
C ILE A 90 24.51 -30.63 -23.38
N GLN A 91 23.64 -30.41 -24.37
CA GLN A 91 22.64 -29.33 -24.33
C GLN A 91 21.65 -29.51 -23.17
N LYS A 92 21.24 -30.75 -22.87
CA LYS A 92 20.35 -31.05 -21.74
C LYS A 92 21.03 -30.75 -20.40
N ALA A 93 22.30 -31.11 -20.25
CA ALA A 93 23.07 -30.80 -19.04
C ALA A 93 23.19 -29.28 -18.83
N GLN A 94 23.49 -28.52 -19.90
CA GLN A 94 23.53 -27.05 -19.86
C GLN A 94 22.16 -26.44 -19.51
N ALA A 95 21.08 -26.93 -20.13
CA ALA A 95 19.73 -26.49 -19.83
C ALA A 95 19.35 -26.72 -18.35
N ASN A 96 19.64 -27.91 -17.82
CA ASN A 96 19.40 -28.22 -16.42
C ASN A 96 20.20 -27.32 -15.47
N GLN A 97 21.44 -26.98 -15.83
CA GLN A 97 22.24 -26.05 -15.04
C GLN A 97 21.62 -24.65 -14.99
N THR A 98 21.16 -24.11 -16.14
CA THR A 98 20.45 -22.82 -16.19
C THR A 98 19.16 -22.85 -15.38
N ILE A 99 18.38 -23.93 -15.48
CA ILE A 99 17.13 -24.10 -14.72
C ILE A 99 17.41 -24.13 -13.22
N TYR A 100 18.44 -24.86 -12.79
CA TYR A 100 18.85 -24.92 -11.38
C TYR A 100 19.22 -23.54 -10.84
N GLN A 101 20.03 -22.77 -11.57
CA GLN A 101 20.42 -21.42 -11.16
C GLN A 101 19.22 -20.46 -11.08
N ALA A 102 18.28 -20.56 -12.04
CA ALA A 102 17.09 -19.73 -12.00
C ALA A 102 16.12 -20.15 -10.89
N GLN A 103 16.07 -21.44 -10.56
CA GLN A 103 15.32 -21.97 -9.43
C GLN A 103 15.86 -21.44 -8.09
N ASP A 104 17.19 -21.37 -7.94
CA ASP A 104 17.82 -20.76 -6.75
C ASP A 104 17.38 -19.29 -6.57
N GLU A 105 17.34 -18.50 -7.65
CA GLU A 105 16.86 -17.11 -7.58
C GLU A 105 15.39 -17.02 -7.15
N ILE A 106 14.53 -17.93 -7.61
CA ILE A 106 13.12 -18.02 -7.17
C ILE A 106 13.05 -18.39 -5.68
N PHE A 107 13.84 -19.36 -5.22
CA PHE A 107 13.85 -19.78 -3.82
C PHE A 107 14.34 -18.68 -2.88
N ILE A 108 15.35 -17.91 -3.30
CA ILE A 108 15.78 -16.72 -2.56
C ILE A 108 14.63 -15.70 -2.51
N ALA A 109 13.94 -15.45 -3.63
CA ALA A 109 12.81 -14.51 -3.69
C ALA A 109 11.57 -14.99 -2.90
N GLN A 110 11.47 -16.27 -2.55
CA GLN A 110 10.42 -16.83 -1.69
C GLN A 110 10.66 -16.64 -0.20
N GLY A 111 11.81 -16.09 0.20
CA GLY A 111 12.11 -15.78 1.60
C GLY A 111 11.02 -14.90 2.24
N SER A 112 10.52 -15.30 3.42
CA SER A 112 9.47 -14.56 4.10
C SER A 112 9.89 -13.15 4.52
N ASP A 113 11.20 -12.92 4.72
CA ASP A 113 11.77 -11.63 5.08
C ASP A 113 11.40 -10.52 4.11
N TRP A 114 11.37 -10.78 2.80
CA TRP A 114 10.94 -9.77 1.83
C TRP A 114 9.55 -9.24 2.19
N PHE A 115 8.60 -10.15 2.39
CA PHE A 115 7.20 -9.83 2.68
C PHE A 115 6.99 -9.34 4.11
N TRP A 116 7.87 -9.71 5.04
CA TRP A 116 7.89 -9.16 6.38
C TRP A 116 8.26 -7.68 6.34
N TRP A 117 9.27 -7.28 5.57
CA TRP A 117 9.75 -5.89 5.53
C TRP A 117 8.94 -4.95 4.62
N TYR A 118 8.23 -5.48 3.63
CA TYR A 118 7.46 -4.63 2.71
C TYR A 118 6.23 -4.02 3.37
N GLY A 119 6.22 -2.71 3.58
CA GLY A 119 5.04 -1.98 4.05
C GLY A 119 4.62 -2.33 5.49
N GLU A 120 3.61 -1.63 6.01
CA GLU A 120 3.19 -1.73 7.41
C GLU A 120 2.83 -3.16 7.86
N PRO A 121 3.15 -3.55 9.11
CA PRO A 121 3.62 -2.71 10.22
C PRO A 121 5.15 -2.72 10.45
N ASN A 122 5.92 -3.36 9.57
CA ASN A 122 7.33 -3.61 9.75
C ASN A 122 8.15 -2.74 8.77
N GLU A 123 9.33 -2.31 9.20
CA GLU A 123 10.30 -1.61 8.35
C GLU A 123 11.69 -2.22 8.54
N SER A 124 12.46 -2.31 7.46
CA SER A 124 13.84 -2.82 7.55
C SER A 124 14.85 -1.74 7.94
N GLY A 125 14.45 -0.46 7.89
CA GLY A 125 15.37 0.69 7.94
C GLY A 125 16.22 0.85 6.67
N SER A 126 16.01 0.01 5.65
CA SER A 126 16.72 0.01 4.37
C SER A 126 15.83 -0.53 3.24
N ASP A 127 14.56 -0.12 3.23
CA ASP A 127 13.51 -0.73 2.38
C ASP A 127 13.82 -0.57 0.88
N ILE A 128 14.51 0.50 0.48
CA ILE A 128 14.96 0.71 -0.91
C ILE A 128 15.95 -0.38 -1.33
N ILE A 129 16.86 -0.78 -0.43
CA ILE A 129 17.87 -1.80 -0.70
C ILE A 129 17.19 -3.17 -0.73
N PHE A 130 16.34 -3.47 0.25
CA PHE A 130 15.54 -4.70 0.26
C PHE A 130 14.71 -4.84 -1.01
N ASP A 131 14.06 -3.76 -1.43
CA ASP A 131 13.27 -3.73 -2.64
C ASP A 131 14.09 -3.96 -3.91
N TYR A 132 15.23 -3.28 -4.01
CA TYR A 132 16.14 -3.46 -5.12
C TYR A 132 16.63 -4.91 -5.21
N LEU A 133 17.03 -5.49 -4.08
CA LEU A 133 17.54 -6.86 -4.01
C LEU A 133 16.45 -7.87 -4.39
N PHE A 134 15.24 -7.76 -3.85
CA PHE A 134 14.12 -8.61 -4.22
C PHE A 134 13.85 -8.56 -5.72
N ARG A 135 13.69 -7.36 -6.29
CA ARG A 135 13.46 -7.22 -7.73
C ARG A 135 14.64 -7.73 -8.56
N GLU A 136 15.87 -7.56 -8.09
CA GLU A 136 17.06 -8.09 -8.77
C GLU A 136 17.05 -9.61 -8.84
N ARG A 137 16.59 -10.31 -7.79
CA ARG A 137 16.36 -11.76 -7.83
C ARG A 137 15.39 -12.16 -8.94
N LEU A 138 14.27 -11.45 -9.05
CA LEU A 138 13.30 -11.69 -10.12
C LEU A 138 13.90 -11.40 -11.51
N ARG A 139 14.66 -10.31 -11.68
CA ARG A 139 15.34 -9.98 -12.94
C ARG A 139 16.38 -11.03 -13.34
N ASN A 140 17.10 -11.62 -12.38
CA ASN A 140 18.09 -12.65 -12.65
C ASN A 140 17.51 -13.87 -13.35
N VAL A 141 16.26 -14.26 -13.02
CA VAL A 141 15.56 -15.35 -13.71
C VAL A 141 15.48 -15.07 -15.22
N TYR A 142 15.03 -13.87 -15.62
CA TYR A 142 14.96 -13.49 -17.03
C TYR A 142 16.34 -13.45 -17.70
N ARG A 143 17.35 -12.92 -17.01
CA ARG A 143 18.73 -12.88 -17.52
C ARG A 143 19.31 -14.27 -17.79
N LEU A 144 19.08 -15.22 -16.89
CA LEU A 144 19.55 -16.60 -17.03
C LEU A 144 18.94 -17.29 -18.27
N PHE A 145 17.68 -16.99 -18.59
CA PHE A 145 17.02 -17.46 -19.81
C PHE A 145 17.23 -16.56 -21.03
N THR A 146 18.09 -15.53 -20.94
CA THR A 146 18.33 -14.54 -22.01
C THR A 146 17.02 -13.94 -22.55
N SER A 147 16.04 -13.75 -21.66
CA SER A 147 14.72 -13.22 -22.00
C SER A 147 14.63 -11.73 -21.63
N PRO A 148 13.81 -10.94 -22.34
CA PRO A 148 13.57 -9.54 -21.98
C PRO A 148 13.05 -9.43 -20.54
N ILE A 149 13.63 -8.51 -19.78
CA ILE A 149 13.18 -8.22 -18.42
C ILE A 149 11.91 -7.37 -18.50
N PRO A 150 10.79 -7.76 -17.85
CA PRO A 150 9.59 -6.94 -17.82
C PRO A 150 9.83 -5.57 -17.18
N ASP A 151 9.30 -4.51 -17.79
CA ASP A 151 9.52 -3.11 -17.35
C ASP A 151 9.09 -2.86 -15.91
N TYR A 152 8.05 -3.56 -15.43
CA TYR A 152 7.55 -3.42 -14.08
C TYR A 152 8.61 -3.78 -13.01
N LEU A 153 9.59 -4.63 -13.33
CA LEU A 153 10.69 -4.98 -12.42
C LEU A 153 11.74 -3.85 -12.29
N ASN A 154 11.72 -2.85 -13.17
CA ASN A 154 12.62 -1.70 -13.09
C ASN A 154 12.08 -0.60 -12.16
N ILE A 155 10.82 -0.68 -11.76
CA ILE A 155 10.15 0.29 -10.92
C ILE A 155 10.16 -0.22 -9.46
N PRO A 156 10.58 0.58 -8.47
CA PRO A 156 10.51 0.19 -7.07
C PRO A 156 9.08 -0.14 -6.63
N LEU A 157 8.88 -1.15 -5.78
CA LEU A 157 7.52 -1.55 -5.36
C LEU A 157 6.83 -0.47 -4.54
N ILE A 158 7.56 0.23 -3.67
CA ILE A 158 7.02 1.34 -2.89
C ILE A 158 6.48 2.45 -3.80
N SER A 159 7.13 2.64 -4.94
CA SER A 159 6.71 3.60 -5.96
C SER A 159 5.50 3.14 -6.76
N MET A 160 5.01 1.91 -6.62
CA MET A 160 3.78 1.46 -7.29
C MET A 160 2.53 1.66 -6.43
N VAL A 161 2.67 1.81 -5.11
CA VAL A 161 1.52 2.02 -4.23
C VAL A 161 1.16 3.50 -4.20
N GLY A 162 -0.03 3.83 -4.69
CA GLY A 162 -0.54 5.19 -4.72
C GLY A 162 -0.02 6.05 -5.89
N LYS A 163 0.78 5.52 -6.82
CA LYS A 163 1.05 6.24 -8.08
C LYS A 163 -0.19 6.29 -8.96
N PRO A 164 -0.43 7.41 -9.65
CA PRO A 164 -1.52 7.51 -10.59
C PRO A 164 -1.30 6.52 -11.75
N LEU A 165 -2.25 5.60 -11.94
CA LEU A 165 -2.34 4.70 -13.09
C LEU A 165 -2.57 5.49 -14.38
N ARG A 166 -3.21 6.66 -14.28
CA ARG A 166 -3.43 7.61 -15.36
C ARG A 166 -3.08 9.01 -14.88
N GLN A 167 -2.34 9.77 -15.68
CA GLN A 167 -2.09 11.20 -15.43
C GLN A 167 -3.22 12.04 -16.00
N VAL A 168 -3.36 13.27 -15.50
CA VAL A 168 -4.26 14.25 -16.10
C VAL A 168 -3.80 14.52 -17.54
N SER A 169 -4.72 14.46 -18.50
CA SER A 169 -4.44 14.68 -19.93
C SER A 169 -5.11 15.94 -20.49
N GLY A 170 -5.86 16.67 -19.67
CA GLY A 170 -6.50 17.94 -20.02
C GLY A 170 -7.53 18.37 -18.98
N TYR A 171 -8.21 19.49 -19.25
CA TYR A 171 -9.27 19.97 -18.35
C TYR A 171 -10.45 19.01 -18.27
N ILE A 172 -11.05 18.97 -17.09
CA ILE A 172 -12.30 18.27 -16.81
C ILE A 172 -13.35 19.23 -16.27
N CYS A 173 -14.62 18.98 -16.58
CA CYS A 173 -15.75 19.73 -16.05
C CYS A 173 -16.90 18.74 -15.77
N PRO A 174 -16.71 17.81 -14.82
CA PRO A 174 -17.71 16.79 -14.53
C PRO A 174 -18.93 17.41 -13.83
N THR A 175 -20.09 16.81 -14.06
CA THR A 175 -21.32 17.10 -13.31
C THR A 175 -21.23 16.46 -11.94
N ILE A 176 -21.35 17.25 -10.87
CA ILE A 176 -21.25 16.75 -9.50
C ILE A 176 -22.61 16.24 -9.03
N ASP A 177 -22.86 14.94 -9.21
CA ASP A 177 -24.13 14.31 -8.81
C ASP A 177 -23.99 12.95 -8.12
N GLY A 178 -22.75 12.46 -8.00
CA GLY A 178 -22.37 11.24 -7.29
C GLY A 178 -22.75 9.97 -8.04
N ILE A 179 -23.14 10.05 -9.32
CA ILE A 179 -23.59 8.90 -10.11
C ILE A 179 -22.45 8.38 -10.97
N GLU A 180 -22.16 7.09 -10.86
CA GLU A 180 -21.16 6.44 -11.70
C GLU A 180 -21.71 6.25 -13.12
N ARG A 181 -21.07 6.89 -14.10
CA ARG A 181 -21.41 6.77 -15.53
C ARG A 181 -20.40 5.85 -16.22
N GLY A 182 -20.88 5.03 -17.16
CA GLY A 182 -20.06 4.08 -17.91
C GLY A 182 -19.15 4.73 -18.98
N VAL A 183 -18.94 4.02 -20.09
CA VAL A 183 -17.89 4.25 -21.13
C VAL A 183 -17.69 5.68 -21.66
N LEU A 184 -18.66 6.58 -21.53
CA LEU A 184 -18.52 8.02 -21.81
C LEU A 184 -18.42 8.79 -20.49
N ASP A 185 -17.30 8.58 -19.78
CA ASP A 185 -17.08 9.16 -18.46
C ASP A 185 -16.52 10.59 -18.59
N GLU A 186 -17.17 11.56 -17.95
CA GLU A 186 -16.71 12.96 -17.88
C GLU A 186 -15.34 13.10 -17.19
N TRP A 187 -14.91 12.04 -16.51
CA TRP A 187 -13.60 11.90 -15.87
C TRP A 187 -12.52 11.28 -16.78
N GLU A 188 -12.74 11.12 -18.09
CA GLU A 188 -11.77 10.48 -19.00
C GLU A 188 -10.38 11.14 -18.99
N ASN A 189 -10.34 12.47 -18.96
CA ASN A 189 -9.08 13.23 -18.96
C ASN A 189 -8.45 13.42 -17.56
N SER A 190 -9.06 12.86 -16.52
CA SER A 190 -8.56 13.01 -15.15
C SER A 190 -7.37 12.10 -14.88
N GLY A 191 -6.55 12.48 -13.89
CA GLY A 191 -5.67 11.53 -13.23
C GLY A 191 -6.50 10.47 -12.49
N TYR A 192 -5.91 9.28 -12.32
CA TYR A 192 -6.53 8.17 -11.59
C TYR A 192 -5.50 7.41 -10.78
N ILE A 193 -5.71 7.30 -9.47
CA ILE A 193 -4.95 6.46 -8.55
C ILE A 193 -5.75 5.17 -8.33
N PHE A 194 -5.26 4.06 -8.88
CA PHE A 194 -5.87 2.75 -8.65
C PHE A 194 -5.46 2.20 -7.28
N LEU A 195 -6.42 1.75 -6.49
CA LEU A 195 -6.17 1.15 -5.19
C LEU A 195 -6.50 -0.35 -5.26
N PRO A 196 -5.52 -1.24 -5.50
CA PRO A 196 -5.79 -2.67 -5.72
C PRO A 196 -6.51 -3.33 -4.55
N ASP A 197 -7.47 -4.20 -4.86
CA ASP A 197 -8.13 -5.06 -3.87
C ASP A 197 -7.11 -6.11 -3.37
N SER A 198 -6.98 -6.24 -2.05
CA SER A 198 -6.14 -7.27 -1.45
C SER A 198 -6.84 -8.64 -1.53
N PRO A 199 -6.16 -9.73 -1.96
CA PRO A 199 -6.71 -11.08 -1.94
C PRO A 199 -7.07 -11.56 -0.52
N THR A 200 -6.41 -11.02 0.50
CA THR A 200 -6.77 -11.20 1.91
C THR A 200 -7.56 -9.96 2.37
N PHE A 201 -8.88 -10.07 2.31
CA PHE A 201 -9.90 -9.25 3.00
C PHE A 201 -9.44 -7.87 3.52
N SER A 202 -9.61 -6.81 2.71
CA SER A 202 -9.51 -5.43 3.22
C SER A 202 -10.80 -5.01 3.93
N LYS A 203 -11.07 -5.57 5.11
CA LYS A 203 -12.30 -5.30 5.90
C LYS A 203 -12.51 -3.81 6.27
N TRP A 204 -11.52 -2.96 5.98
CA TRP A 204 -11.43 -1.56 6.39
C TRP A 204 -11.23 -0.57 5.22
N LYS A 205 -11.09 -1.05 3.98
CA LYS A 205 -10.78 -0.17 2.84
C LYS A 205 -12.06 0.45 2.29
N SER A 206 -12.29 1.72 2.59
CA SER A 206 -13.52 2.46 2.25
C SER A 206 -13.57 2.96 0.79
N ILE A 207 -12.42 3.01 0.10
CA ILE A 207 -12.29 3.51 -1.29
C ILE A 207 -11.43 2.57 -2.16
N LYS A 208 -11.74 2.51 -3.46
CA LYS A 208 -11.07 1.65 -4.46
C LYS A 208 -10.24 2.41 -5.50
N GLY A 209 -10.48 3.71 -5.61
CA GLY A 209 -9.87 4.56 -6.61
C GLY A 209 -10.05 6.02 -6.28
N ILE A 210 -9.14 6.85 -6.76
CA ILE A 210 -9.20 8.31 -6.62
C ILE A 210 -8.97 8.92 -8.00
N TYR A 211 -9.97 9.61 -8.53
CA TYR A 211 -9.78 10.45 -9.70
C TYR A 211 -9.54 11.88 -9.27
N TYR A 212 -8.70 12.59 -10.00
CA TYR A 212 -8.38 13.99 -9.73
C TYR A 212 -8.14 14.75 -11.03
N GLY A 213 -8.51 16.02 -11.07
CA GLY A 213 -8.26 16.88 -12.22
C GLY A 213 -8.64 18.32 -11.92
N CYS A 214 -8.50 19.20 -12.91
CA CYS A 214 -8.86 20.60 -12.77
C CYS A 214 -9.42 21.17 -14.08
N ASN A 215 -10.03 22.34 -14.00
CA ASN A 215 -10.16 23.27 -15.10
C ASN A 215 -9.60 24.64 -14.67
N SER A 216 -9.84 25.68 -15.48
CA SER A 216 -9.34 27.01 -15.17
C SER A 216 -9.81 27.60 -13.85
N GLU A 217 -10.95 27.14 -13.31
CA GLU A 217 -11.60 27.75 -12.15
C GLU A 217 -11.74 26.82 -10.95
N ASN A 218 -11.63 25.51 -11.13
CA ASN A 218 -11.93 24.52 -10.10
C ASN A 218 -11.01 23.31 -10.15
N LEU A 219 -10.78 22.73 -8.97
CA LEU A 219 -10.21 21.40 -8.76
C LEU A 219 -11.35 20.39 -8.55
N TYR A 220 -11.15 19.16 -8.99
CA TYR A 220 -12.15 18.09 -8.89
C TYR A 220 -11.53 16.81 -8.36
N PHE A 221 -12.25 16.13 -7.48
CA PHE A 221 -11.90 14.82 -6.94
C PHE A 221 -13.11 13.86 -7.01
N LYS A 222 -12.89 12.61 -7.44
CA LYS A 222 -13.85 11.50 -7.38
C LYS A 222 -13.25 10.37 -6.55
N PHE A 223 -14.04 9.80 -5.65
CA PHE A 223 -13.66 8.64 -4.86
C PHE A 223 -14.58 7.46 -5.17
N ASP A 224 -14.00 6.36 -5.66
CA ASP A 224 -14.74 5.13 -5.88
C ASP A 224 -14.97 4.46 -4.53
N VAL A 225 -16.21 4.46 -4.06
CA VAL A 225 -16.53 3.96 -2.73
C VAL A 225 -16.65 2.44 -2.74
N ASN A 226 -16.01 1.78 -1.77
CA ASN A 226 -16.19 0.35 -1.58
C ASN A 226 -17.45 0.06 -0.74
N HIS A 227 -18.63 0.06 -1.38
CA HIS A 227 -19.93 -0.15 -0.72
C HIS A 227 -20.07 -1.48 0.06
N GLN A 228 -19.18 -2.44 -0.16
CA GLN A 228 -19.15 -3.71 0.56
C GLN A 228 -18.48 -3.60 1.93
N THR A 229 -17.51 -2.70 2.08
CA THR A 229 -16.65 -2.56 3.27
C THR A 229 -16.97 -1.30 4.07
N VAL A 230 -17.57 -0.27 3.47
CA VAL A 230 -18.03 0.93 4.19
C VAL A 230 -18.92 0.52 5.35
N SER A 231 -18.57 1.00 6.54
CA SER A 231 -19.22 0.59 7.78
C SER A 231 -20.75 0.77 7.70
N LYS A 232 -21.50 -0.26 8.11
CA LYS A 232 -22.96 -0.18 8.34
C LYS A 232 -23.33 0.73 9.53
N SER A 233 -22.33 1.23 10.25
CA SER A 233 -22.51 2.18 11.36
C SER A 233 -23.04 3.52 10.84
N ASN A 234 -23.99 4.12 11.57
CA ASN A 234 -24.42 5.50 11.31
C ASN A 234 -23.36 6.54 11.71
N HIS A 235 -22.31 6.14 12.44
CA HIS A 235 -21.22 7.03 12.84
C HIS A 235 -20.27 7.34 11.67
N PHE A 236 -20.23 8.60 11.27
CA PHE A 236 -19.38 9.12 10.20
C PHE A 236 -17.88 9.05 10.50
N ILE A 237 -17.50 9.06 11.77
CA ILE A 237 -16.10 9.06 12.22
C ILE A 237 -15.28 7.85 11.71
N LYS A 238 -15.95 6.79 11.23
CA LYS A 238 -15.29 5.59 10.71
C LYS A 238 -14.69 5.73 9.32
N ASN A 239 -15.19 6.64 8.48
CA ASN A 239 -14.62 6.88 7.16
C ASN A 239 -14.42 8.38 7.00
N GLN A 240 -13.18 8.81 7.04
CA GLN A 240 -12.79 10.21 6.87
C GLN A 240 -11.80 10.30 5.74
N ILE A 241 -11.96 11.33 4.91
CA ILE A 241 -11.03 11.67 3.85
C ILE A 241 -10.55 13.10 4.12
N HIS A 242 -9.24 13.26 4.07
CA HIS A 242 -8.58 14.55 4.15
C HIS A 242 -7.80 14.76 2.85
N ILE A 243 -8.11 15.82 2.13
CA ILE A 243 -7.36 16.25 0.95
C ILE A 243 -6.48 17.41 1.40
N TYR A 244 -5.18 17.17 1.47
CA TYR A 244 -4.21 18.20 1.82
C TYR A 244 -3.64 18.82 0.57
N LEU A 245 -3.68 20.15 0.48
CA LEU A 245 -3.20 20.91 -0.65
C LEU A 245 -2.03 21.80 -0.23
N ARG A 246 -1.05 21.93 -1.11
CA ARG A 246 0.09 22.82 -0.99
C ARG A 246 0.27 23.58 -2.29
N THR A 247 0.53 24.87 -2.17
CA THR A 247 0.85 25.73 -3.30
C THR A 247 2.22 26.35 -3.08
N PRO A 248 3.15 26.29 -4.05
CA PRO A 248 4.49 26.87 -3.89
C PRO A 248 4.50 28.37 -3.56
N SER A 249 3.46 29.12 -3.96
CA SER A 249 3.35 30.56 -3.73
C SER A 249 2.91 30.95 -2.31
N GLN A 250 2.38 30.02 -1.52
CA GLN A 250 1.90 30.32 -0.17
C GLN A 250 2.98 30.12 0.89
N SER A 251 3.15 31.13 1.76
CA SER A 251 4.20 31.16 2.78
C SER A 251 3.79 30.55 4.12
N VAL A 252 2.48 30.47 4.40
CA VAL A 252 1.95 29.91 5.65
C VAL A 252 1.54 28.46 5.41
N LEU A 253 2.22 27.54 6.07
CA LEU A 253 1.97 26.11 5.98
C LEU A 253 1.81 25.50 7.37
N SER A 254 1.03 24.43 7.46
CA SER A 254 0.79 23.68 8.70
C SER A 254 0.91 22.17 8.46
N PRO A 255 1.36 21.39 9.47
CA PRO A 255 1.45 19.94 9.35
C PRO A 255 0.05 19.30 9.31
N VAL A 256 -0.01 18.05 8.88
CA VAL A 256 -1.25 17.25 8.94
C VAL A 256 -1.75 17.13 10.39
N ARG A 257 -3.08 17.09 10.58
CA ARG A 257 -3.71 16.96 11.91
C ARG A 257 -4.05 15.53 12.30
N THR A 258 -3.97 14.61 11.34
CA THR A 258 -4.24 13.18 11.55
C THR A 258 -3.07 12.51 12.24
N ALA A 259 -3.36 11.61 13.19
CA ALA A 259 -2.36 10.89 13.95
C ALA A 259 -1.99 9.55 13.27
N SER A 260 -0.71 9.23 13.23
CA SER A 260 -0.25 7.87 12.93
C SER A 260 -0.42 6.97 14.16
N ARG A 261 -0.81 5.69 13.96
CA ARG A 261 -0.92 4.71 15.06
C ARG A 261 0.44 4.32 15.65
N THR A 262 1.48 4.34 14.81
CA THR A 262 2.79 3.75 15.10
C THR A 262 3.87 4.80 15.28
N GLY A 263 3.53 6.09 15.11
CA GLY A 263 4.52 7.19 15.06
C GLY A 263 5.24 7.30 13.71
N ASN A 264 5.06 6.34 12.80
CA ASN A 264 5.62 6.36 11.45
C ASN A 264 4.74 7.21 10.51
N ILE A 265 5.38 8.12 9.78
CA ILE A 265 4.74 9.16 8.98
C ILE A 265 5.13 8.94 7.52
N TYR A 266 4.17 8.66 6.63
CA TYR A 266 4.42 8.52 5.19
C TYR A 266 5.20 9.75 4.66
N PRO A 267 6.19 9.59 3.77
CA PRO A 267 7.00 10.70 3.27
C PRO A 267 6.16 11.90 2.80
N THR A 268 5.04 11.64 2.14
CA THR A 268 4.13 12.67 1.63
C THR A 268 3.55 13.56 2.73
N ILE A 269 3.15 12.99 3.88
CA ILE A 269 2.57 13.76 4.99
C ILE A 269 3.63 14.38 5.92
N LYS A 270 4.94 14.17 5.66
CA LYS A 270 6.03 14.96 6.27
C LYS A 270 6.08 16.39 5.72
N ASN A 271 5.43 16.64 4.57
CA ASN A 271 5.26 17.99 4.05
C ASN A 271 4.32 18.81 4.94
N SER A 272 4.38 20.13 4.79
CA SER A 272 3.41 21.06 5.36
C SER A 272 2.51 21.60 4.25
N PHE A 273 1.26 21.88 4.60
CA PHE A 273 0.18 22.15 3.66
C PHE A 273 -0.47 23.50 3.96
N SER A 274 -1.04 24.12 2.93
CA SER A 274 -1.74 25.40 3.09
C SER A 274 -3.24 25.24 3.26
N HIS A 275 -3.83 24.19 2.69
CA HIS A 275 -5.25 23.89 2.82
C HIS A 275 -5.48 22.42 3.16
N GLU A 276 -6.58 22.17 3.85
CA GLU A 276 -7.11 20.85 4.12
C GLU A 276 -8.62 20.87 3.87
N ILE A 277 -9.07 20.00 2.99
CA ILE A 277 -10.50 19.70 2.81
C ILE A 277 -10.77 18.39 3.50
N MET A 278 -11.63 18.39 4.52
CA MET A 278 -12.01 17.20 5.27
C MET A 278 -13.49 16.90 5.08
N PHE A 279 -13.82 15.65 4.82
CA PHE A 279 -15.20 15.16 4.91
C PHE A 279 -15.23 13.76 5.53
N ALA A 280 -16.42 13.38 5.98
CA ALA A 280 -16.66 12.06 6.56
C ALA A 280 -17.95 11.47 5.99
N PHE A 281 -17.99 10.17 5.80
CA PHE A 281 -19.12 9.51 5.16
C PHE A 281 -19.45 8.17 5.82
N ASN A 282 -20.69 7.74 5.66
CA ASN A 282 -21.14 6.40 5.99
C ASN A 282 -21.77 5.77 4.75
N LYS A 283 -22.48 4.65 4.88
CA LYS A 283 -23.08 3.97 3.72
C LYS A 283 -24.20 4.77 3.04
N LYS A 284 -24.82 5.70 3.73
CA LYS A 284 -26.05 6.39 3.30
C LYS A 284 -25.83 7.86 2.95
N ASP A 285 -24.83 8.47 3.57
CA ASP A 285 -24.74 9.92 3.60
C ASP A 285 -23.28 10.39 3.74
N LEU A 286 -23.06 11.64 3.35
CA LEU A 286 -21.79 12.36 3.34
C LEU A 286 -21.96 13.64 4.14
N LEU A 287 -21.13 13.85 5.16
CA LEU A 287 -21.07 15.15 5.83
C LEU A 287 -20.47 16.19 4.88
N PRO A 288 -20.99 17.43 4.89
CA PRO A 288 -20.47 18.51 4.05
C PRO A 288 -18.95 18.65 4.19
N PRO A 289 -18.19 18.75 3.09
CA PRO A 289 -16.76 19.00 3.14
C PRO A 289 -16.46 20.31 3.87
N VAL A 290 -15.40 20.31 4.67
CA VAL A 290 -14.97 21.45 5.47
C VAL A 290 -13.59 21.89 5.01
N LEU A 291 -13.47 23.16 4.63
CA LEU A 291 -12.19 23.78 4.30
C LEU A 291 -11.50 24.30 5.55
N ASN A 292 -10.22 24.00 5.67
CA ASN A 292 -9.33 24.54 6.68
C ASN A 292 -8.12 25.17 6.00
N VAL A 293 -7.72 26.34 6.48
CA VAL A 293 -6.60 27.11 5.95
C VAL A 293 -5.51 27.18 7.02
N ALA A 294 -4.26 26.99 6.62
CA ALA A 294 -3.11 27.10 7.49
C ALA A 294 -2.96 28.52 8.04
N ILE A 295 -2.62 28.63 9.32
CA ILE A 295 -2.32 29.89 10.00
C ILE A 295 -0.98 29.77 10.75
N PRO A 296 -0.34 30.90 11.13
CA PRO A 296 0.94 30.85 11.84
C PRO A 296 0.90 29.98 13.10
N GLY A 297 2.04 29.32 13.39
CA GLY A 297 2.17 28.40 14.52
C GLY A 297 1.82 26.94 14.21
N GLY A 298 1.66 26.57 12.93
CA GLY A 298 1.32 25.20 12.52
C GLY A 298 -0.13 24.82 12.85
N LEU A 299 -1.02 25.82 12.88
CA LEU A 299 -2.42 25.66 13.27
C LEU A 299 -3.34 25.81 12.05
N TRP A 300 -4.57 25.34 12.21
CA TRP A 300 -5.58 25.33 11.16
C TRP A 300 -6.80 26.16 11.56
N LYS A 301 -7.29 26.99 10.64
CA LYS A 301 -8.52 27.76 10.81
C LYS A 301 -9.58 27.25 9.83
N MET A 302 -10.74 26.88 10.36
CA MET A 302 -11.89 26.50 9.55
C MET A 302 -12.48 27.71 8.81
N THR A 303 -12.79 27.52 7.54
CA THR A 303 -13.33 28.54 6.63
C THR A 303 -14.50 27.96 5.84
N LEU A 304 -15.46 28.80 5.49
CA LEU A 304 -16.62 28.40 4.69
C LEU A 304 -16.23 28.33 3.20
N MET A 305 -16.55 27.21 2.54
CA MET A 305 -16.58 27.14 1.08
C MET A 305 -17.92 27.70 0.59
N LYS A 306 -17.86 28.57 -0.43
CA LYS A 306 -19.04 29.28 -0.94
C LYS A 306 -19.43 28.81 -2.33
N HIS A 307 -18.53 28.15 -3.04
CA HIS A 307 -18.67 27.74 -4.42
C HIS A 307 -18.33 26.24 -4.60
N ASP A 308 -18.28 25.49 -3.49
CA ASP A 308 -18.11 24.04 -3.53
C ASP A 308 -19.40 23.36 -3.99
N GLU A 309 -19.22 22.24 -4.69
CA GLU A 309 -20.28 21.30 -4.97
C GLU A 309 -19.78 19.92 -4.56
N TYR A 310 -20.63 19.13 -3.92
CA TYR A 310 -20.31 17.76 -3.56
C TYR A 310 -21.55 16.89 -3.67
N ALA A 311 -21.34 15.63 -4.00
CA ALA A 311 -22.41 14.65 -4.11
C ALA A 311 -21.94 13.25 -3.70
N TYR A 312 -22.87 12.45 -3.21
CA TYR A 312 -22.63 11.06 -2.86
C TYR A 312 -23.83 10.17 -3.17
N LYS A 313 -23.67 9.25 -4.12
CA LYS A 313 -24.60 8.13 -4.38
C LYS A 313 -23.82 6.83 -4.61
N ASP A 314 -23.28 6.67 -5.81
CA ASP A 314 -22.44 5.54 -6.20
C ASP A 314 -20.97 5.87 -5.90
N VAL A 315 -20.57 7.10 -6.19
CA VAL A 315 -19.24 7.66 -5.95
C VAL A 315 -19.37 8.94 -5.12
N ILE A 316 -18.26 9.38 -4.50
CA ILE A 316 -18.17 10.70 -3.88
C ILE A 316 -17.46 11.63 -4.84
N GLU A 317 -18.10 12.74 -5.19
CA GLU A 317 -17.55 13.76 -6.08
C GLU A 317 -17.48 15.09 -5.35
N ILE A 318 -16.39 15.83 -5.55
CA ILE A 318 -16.16 17.13 -4.92
C ILE A 318 -15.55 18.08 -5.94
N LYS A 319 -16.15 19.26 -6.05
CA LYS A 319 -15.64 20.42 -6.76
C LYS A 319 -15.18 21.47 -5.76
N ILE A 320 -13.97 21.97 -5.91
CA ILE A 320 -13.34 22.99 -5.06
C ILE A 320 -12.92 24.15 -5.95
N SER A 321 -13.47 25.34 -5.71
CA SER A 321 -13.09 26.53 -6.49
C SER A 321 -11.74 27.09 -6.03
N TYR A 322 -10.89 27.51 -6.97
CA TYR A 322 -9.66 28.28 -6.67
C TYR A 322 -9.95 29.52 -5.83
N LYS A 323 -11.11 30.15 -6.04
CA LYS A 323 -11.56 31.33 -5.29
C LYS A 323 -11.79 31.03 -3.80
N ASP A 324 -12.32 29.85 -3.47
CA ASP A 324 -12.52 29.44 -2.07
C ASP A 324 -11.18 29.11 -1.38
N LEU A 325 -10.18 28.68 -2.16
CA LEU A 325 -8.79 28.51 -1.72
C LEU A 325 -8.02 29.83 -1.64
N GLY A 326 -8.61 30.96 -2.08
CA GLY A 326 -7.90 32.23 -2.17
C GLY A 326 -6.69 32.19 -3.11
N LEU A 327 -6.77 31.36 -4.15
CA LEU A 327 -5.73 31.18 -5.16
C LEU A 327 -6.19 31.79 -6.49
N ASP A 328 -5.23 32.25 -7.29
CA ASP A 328 -5.52 32.68 -8.66
C ASP A 328 -5.90 31.46 -9.53
N PRO A 329 -6.77 31.64 -10.53
CA PRO A 329 -7.06 30.62 -11.56
C PRO A 329 -5.77 29.99 -12.11
N ASN A 330 -5.81 28.70 -12.43
CA ASN A 330 -4.67 27.95 -12.99
C ASN A 330 -3.42 27.85 -12.10
N THR A 331 -3.49 28.26 -10.84
CA THR A 331 -2.36 28.08 -9.91
C THR A 331 -2.04 26.59 -9.75
N PRO A 332 -0.78 26.14 -9.93
CA PRO A 332 -0.41 24.76 -9.69
C PRO A 332 -0.62 24.38 -8.21
N VAL A 333 -1.26 23.24 -7.97
CA VAL A 333 -1.56 22.73 -6.63
C VAL A 333 -0.96 21.36 -6.47
N GLU A 334 -0.10 21.18 -5.47
CA GLU A 334 0.36 19.89 -5.03
C GLU A 334 -0.62 19.31 -4.01
N PHE A 335 -0.88 18.00 -4.04
CA PHE A 335 -1.82 17.39 -3.11
C PHE A 335 -1.43 15.97 -2.67
N CYS A 336 -2.02 15.57 -1.55
CA CYS A 336 -2.21 14.18 -1.17
C CYS A 336 -3.57 13.98 -0.52
N VAL A 337 -3.99 12.72 -0.47
CA VAL A 337 -5.22 12.28 0.17
C VAL A 337 -4.87 11.36 1.33
N VAL A 338 -5.49 11.58 2.49
CA VAL A 338 -5.38 10.72 3.66
C VAL A 338 -6.73 10.09 3.93
N ASN A 339 -6.76 8.76 4.02
CA ASN A 339 -7.89 8.00 4.51
C ASN A 339 -7.69 7.73 6.01
N ALA A 340 -8.68 8.07 6.84
CA ALA A 340 -8.57 8.00 8.29
C ALA A 340 -9.84 7.46 8.97
N THR A 341 -9.64 6.93 10.18
CA THR A 341 -10.69 6.49 11.10
C THR A 341 -10.52 7.24 12.42
N GLY A 342 -11.44 8.12 12.79
CA GLY A 342 -11.36 8.88 14.05
C GLY A 342 -10.10 9.73 14.19
N GLY A 343 -9.67 10.35 13.09
CA GLY A 343 -8.45 11.15 13.01
C GLY A 343 -7.16 10.31 12.98
N ILE A 344 -7.27 8.98 12.99
CA ILE A 344 -6.14 8.07 12.89
C ILE A 344 -5.95 7.62 11.45
N ILE A 345 -4.76 7.80 10.91
CA ILE A 345 -4.42 7.46 9.53
C ILE A 345 -4.58 5.96 9.30
N ASN A 346 -5.34 5.60 8.27
CA ASN A 346 -5.38 4.25 7.71
C ASN A 346 -4.37 4.12 6.56
N GLU A 347 -4.39 5.08 5.62
CA GLU A 347 -3.53 5.07 4.43
C GLU A 347 -3.41 6.49 3.82
N VAL A 348 -2.35 6.73 3.05
CA VAL A 348 -2.07 8.00 2.35
C VAL A 348 -1.85 7.75 0.86
N TYR A 349 -2.35 8.63 0.00
CA TYR A 349 -2.25 8.52 -1.46
C TYR A 349 -1.83 9.84 -2.10
N PRO A 350 -0.75 9.86 -2.89
CA PRO A 350 0.33 8.87 -2.92
C PRO A 350 1.11 8.81 -1.58
N GLN A 351 1.88 7.74 -1.37
CA GLN A 351 2.65 7.57 -0.13
C GLN A 351 4.00 8.35 -0.16
N ASP A 352 4.60 8.50 -1.34
CA ASP A 352 6.00 8.99 -1.46
C ASP A 352 6.16 10.48 -1.78
N VAL A 353 5.45 10.99 -2.79
CA VAL A 353 5.64 12.35 -3.34
C VAL A 353 4.28 12.94 -3.67
N LEU A 354 4.07 14.22 -3.36
CA LEU A 354 2.84 14.93 -3.72
C LEU A 354 2.56 14.88 -5.23
N LEU A 355 1.30 14.77 -5.61
CA LEU A 355 0.89 14.90 -7.01
C LEU A 355 0.61 16.37 -7.32
N THR A 356 1.03 16.82 -8.51
CA THR A 356 0.75 18.16 -8.99
C THR A 356 -0.49 18.16 -9.88
N LEU A 357 -1.44 19.02 -9.57
CA LEU A 357 -2.51 19.47 -10.43
C LEU A 357 -2.06 20.77 -11.09
N ASN A 358 -1.77 20.71 -12.38
CA ASN A 358 -1.43 21.85 -13.22
C ASN A 358 -2.42 21.95 -14.37
N SER A 359 -2.52 23.16 -14.90
CA SER A 359 -3.49 23.52 -15.92
C SER A 359 -3.00 23.34 -17.36
N ASP A 360 -1.82 22.74 -17.56
CA ASP A 360 -1.12 22.57 -18.85
C ASP A 360 -0.44 21.21 -18.99
#